data_AF-A0A9E5NLD9-F1
#
_entry.id   AF-A0A9E5NLD9-F1
#
_cell.length_a   1.000
_cell.length_b   1.000
_cell.length_c   1.000
_cell.angle_alpha   90.00
_cell.angle_beta   90.00
_cell.angle_gamma   90.00
#
_symmetry.space_group_name_H-M   'P 1'
#
loop_
_entity.id
_entity.type
_entity.pdbx_description
1 polymer ?
#
loop_
_entity_poly.entity_id
_entity_poly.type
_entity_poly.pdbx_seq_one_letter_code
_entity_poly.pdbx_strand_id
1 'polypeptide(L)'
;RSLDEARWAVENYSVGGDDLLRIVGLKMAVDGGVGPRTALFYEGYRDRPEVHGVQMIEQEELNEMVHLGHVNGFQVAIHAIGDKAI
;
A
#
# COMPACT_ATOMS: atom_id res chain seq x y z
N ARG A 1 3.80 -10.68 4.07
CA ARG A 1 2.36 -11.00 4.28
C ARG A 1 1.47 -10.23 3.30
N SER A 2 1.98 -9.24 2.57
CA SER A 2 1.22 -8.42 1.61
C SER A 2 1.20 -8.98 0.18
N LEU A 3 2.31 -9.55 -0.32
CA LEU A 3 2.37 -10.07 -1.69
C LEU A 3 1.50 -11.31 -1.91
N ASP A 4 1.50 -12.25 -0.96
CA ASP A 4 0.63 -13.44 -1.03
C ASP A 4 -0.85 -13.05 -1.04
N GLU A 5 -1.23 -12.00 -0.30
CA GLU A 5 -2.59 -11.46 -0.31
C GLU A 5 -2.95 -10.82 -1.66
N ALA A 6 -2.01 -10.08 -2.27
CA ALA A 6 -2.22 -9.54 -3.62
C ALA A 6 -2.36 -10.64 -4.67
N ARG A 7 -1.53 -11.70 -4.61
CA ARG A 7 -1.65 -12.88 -5.49
C ARG A 7 -2.99 -13.55 -5.31
N TRP A 8 -3.35 -13.85 -4.07
CA TRP A 8 -4.64 -14.47 -3.75
C TRP A 8 -5.81 -13.62 -4.27
N ALA A 9 -5.75 -12.30 -4.11
CA ALA A 9 -6.80 -11.41 -4.58
C ALA A 9 -6.97 -11.46 -6.10
N VAL A 10 -5.88 -11.41 -6.87
CA VAL A 10 -5.96 -11.45 -8.35
C VAL A 10 -6.32 -12.84 -8.89
N GLU A 11 -6.07 -13.91 -8.12
CA GLU A 11 -6.49 -15.27 -8.45
C GLU A 11 -7.98 -15.52 -8.19
N ASN A 12 -8.57 -14.83 -7.20
CA ASN A 12 -9.93 -15.11 -6.72
C ASN A 12 -10.96 -14.05 -7.10
N TYR A 13 -10.53 -12.87 -7.54
CA TYR A 13 -11.41 -11.79 -7.96
C TYR A 13 -11.05 -11.29 -9.36
N SER A 14 -12.03 -10.69 -10.02
CA SER A 14 -11.83 -9.95 -11.26
C SER A 14 -12.50 -8.60 -11.13
N VAL A 15 -11.97 -7.59 -11.83
CA VAL A 15 -12.61 -6.28 -11.90
C VAL A 15 -13.97 -6.37 -12.60
N GLY A 16 -14.98 -5.71 -12.01
CA GLY A 16 -16.35 -5.77 -12.51
C GLY A 16 -17.40 -5.66 -11.41
N GLY A 17 -18.67 -5.77 -11.80
CA GLY A 17 -19.83 -5.61 -10.92
C GLY A 17 -20.98 -4.94 -11.65
N ASP A 18 -21.93 -4.39 -10.91
CA ASP A 18 -23.11 -3.70 -11.43
C ASP A 18 -23.10 -2.21 -11.06
N ASP A 19 -24.26 -1.56 -11.10
CA ASP A 19 -24.38 -0.12 -10.82
C ASP A 19 -24.34 0.23 -9.33
N LEU A 20 -24.48 -0.76 -8.44
CA LEU A 20 -24.47 -0.56 -6.99
C LEU A 20 -23.13 -0.95 -6.37
N LEU A 21 -22.49 -1.99 -6.87
CA LEU A 21 -21.22 -2.49 -6.35
C LEU A 21 -20.28 -2.93 -7.47
N ARG A 22 -19.03 -2.45 -7.41
CA ARG A 22 -17.95 -2.86 -8.32
C ARG A 22 -16.67 -3.15 -7.56
N ILE A 23 -16.02 -4.24 -7.94
CA ILE A 23 -14.63 -4.53 -7.60
C ILE A 23 -13.77 -3.80 -8.63
N VAL A 24 -12.91 -2.89 -8.17
CA VAL A 24 -12.18 -1.97 -9.05
C VAL A 24 -10.67 -1.98 -8.87
N GLY A 25 -10.19 -2.39 -7.71
CA GLY A 25 -8.79 -2.16 -7.40
C GLY A 25 -8.27 -2.87 -6.16
N LEU A 26 -6.95 -2.83 -6.05
CA LEU A 26 -6.20 -3.24 -4.88
C LEU A 26 -5.74 -1.99 -4.11
N LYS A 27 -5.82 -2.06 -2.78
CA LYS A 27 -5.39 -1.00 -1.88
C LYS A 27 -4.24 -1.49 -1.02
N MET A 28 -3.14 -0.76 -1.03
CA MET A 28 -1.95 -1.01 -0.20
C MET A 28 -1.70 0.18 0.73
N ALA A 29 -0.87 -0.04 1.75
CA ALA A 29 -0.28 1.01 2.58
C ALA A 29 1.21 0.74 2.75
N VAL A 30 2.05 1.72 2.43
CA VAL A 30 3.51 1.60 2.54
C VAL A 30 4.04 2.15 3.87
N ASP A 31 3.25 2.98 4.54
CA ASP A 31 3.48 3.50 5.87
C ASP A 31 2.17 3.64 6.68
N GLY A 32 2.27 4.15 7.90
CA GLY A 32 1.14 4.32 8.80
C GLY A 32 0.61 5.75 8.90
N GLY A 33 0.44 6.22 10.14
CA GLY A 33 -0.14 7.53 10.47
C GLY A 33 0.83 8.43 11.23
N VAL A 34 0.68 9.75 11.11
CA VAL A 34 1.47 10.72 11.89
C VAL A 34 1.20 10.58 13.39
N GLY A 35 -0.08 10.51 13.79
CA GLY A 35 -0.50 10.39 15.20
C GLY A 35 0.16 9.23 15.98
N PRO A 36 0.12 7.99 15.45
CA PRO A 36 0.81 6.85 16.07
C PRO A 36 2.33 6.82 15.83
N ARG A 37 2.90 7.80 15.11
CA ARG A 37 4.32 7.87 14.72
C ARG A 37 4.77 6.70 13.83
N THR A 38 3.90 6.30 12.90
CA THR A 38 4.17 5.20 11.97
C THR A 38 4.22 5.63 10.50
N ALA A 39 3.87 6.89 10.18
CA ALA A 39 4.18 7.48 8.86
C ALA A 39 5.71 7.61 8.70
N LEU A 40 6.23 7.28 7.51
CA LEU A 40 7.66 7.06 7.29
C LEU A 40 8.34 8.32 6.71
N PHE A 41 9.21 8.95 7.50
CA PHE A 41 9.90 10.18 7.15
C PHE A 41 11.42 9.99 6.96
N TYR A 42 12.06 10.87 6.19
CA TYR A 42 13.53 10.91 6.11
C TYR A 42 14.14 11.39 7.42
N GLU A 43 13.60 12.47 7.96
CA GLU A 43 13.95 12.99 9.29
C GLU A 43 13.07 12.35 10.38
N GLY A 44 13.55 12.39 11.62
CA GLY A 44 12.77 11.89 12.74
C GLY A 44 11.60 12.81 13.09
N TYR A 45 10.64 12.29 13.85
CA TYR A 45 9.53 13.09 14.35
C TYR A 45 10.04 14.23 15.24
N ARG A 46 9.43 15.42 15.15
CA ARG A 46 9.85 16.59 15.93
C ARG A 46 9.92 16.34 17.43
N ASP A 47 8.98 15.56 17.96
CA ASP A 47 8.91 15.21 19.38
C ASP A 47 9.65 13.92 19.73
N ARG A 48 10.11 13.16 18.73
CA ARG A 48 10.89 11.91 18.84
C ARG A 48 11.88 11.79 17.68
N PRO A 49 13.01 12.52 17.70
CA PRO A 49 13.94 12.60 16.57
C PRO A 49 14.59 11.26 16.17
N GLU A 50 14.56 10.26 17.04
CA GLU A 50 15.04 8.91 16.79
C GLU A 50 14.01 8.00 16.10
N VAL A 51 12.74 8.40 16.08
CA VAL A 51 11.65 7.66 15.43
C VAL A 51 11.47 8.22 14.04
N HIS A 52 11.53 7.38 13.01
CA HIS A 52 11.33 7.77 11.61
C HIS A 52 10.04 7.21 11.00
N GLY A 53 9.28 6.41 11.75
CA GLY A 53 8.09 5.72 11.24
C GLY A 53 8.35 4.25 10.93
N VAL A 54 7.47 3.66 10.12
CA VAL A 54 7.49 2.22 9.81
C VAL A 54 7.35 2.03 8.31
N GLN A 55 8.33 1.39 7.69
CA GLN A 55 8.22 0.85 6.34
C GLN A 55 7.42 -0.45 6.42
N MET A 56 6.21 -0.46 5.85
CA MET A 56 5.31 -1.61 5.95
C MET A 56 5.53 -2.65 4.86
N ILE A 57 6.01 -2.21 3.69
CA ILE A 57 6.23 -3.02 2.50
C ILE A 57 7.57 -2.60 1.89
N GLU A 58 8.43 -3.56 1.56
CA GLU A 58 9.67 -3.30 0.83
C GLU A 58 9.39 -2.89 -0.62
N GLN A 59 10.27 -2.07 -1.20
CA GLN A 59 10.06 -1.52 -2.56
C GLN A 59 9.91 -2.63 -3.61
N GLU A 60 10.70 -3.69 -3.53
CA GLU A 60 10.65 -4.83 -4.45
C GLU A 60 9.31 -5.56 -4.35
N GLU A 61 8.80 -5.77 -3.13
CA GLU A 61 7.50 -6.41 -2.89
C GLU A 61 6.36 -5.52 -3.41
N LEU A 62 6.42 -4.22 -3.15
CA LEU A 62 5.44 -3.26 -3.64
C LEU A 62 5.39 -3.22 -5.18
N ASN A 63 6.55 -3.22 -5.84
CA ASN A 63 6.63 -3.24 -7.30
C ASN A 63 5.93 -4.47 -7.88
N GLU A 64 6.12 -5.64 -7.26
CA GLU A 64 5.47 -6.86 -7.72
C GLU A 64 3.95 -6.83 -7.47
N MET A 65 3.50 -6.31 -6.32
CA MET A 65 2.08 -6.14 -6.05
C MET A 65 1.41 -5.17 -7.03
N VAL A 66 2.06 -4.05 -7.35
CA VAL A 66 1.58 -3.08 -8.34
C VAL A 66 1.50 -3.72 -9.72
N HIS A 67 2.53 -4.47 -10.11
CA HIS A 67 2.56 -5.19 -11.38
C HIS A 67 1.41 -6.20 -11.47
N LEU A 68 1.22 -7.04 -10.44
CA LEU A 68 0.13 -8.03 -10.37
C LEU A 68 -1.24 -7.37 -10.50
N GLY A 69 -1.51 -6.29 -9.77
CA GLY A 69 -2.76 -5.55 -9.89
C GLY A 69 -2.98 -5.02 -11.30
N HIS A 70 -1.96 -4.35 -11.85
CA HIS A 70 -2.02 -3.75 -13.18
C HIS A 70 -2.32 -4.77 -14.29
N VAL A 71 -1.59 -5.90 -14.34
CA VAL A 71 -1.77 -6.90 -15.41
C VAL A 71 -3.10 -7.65 -15.30
N ASN A 72 -3.72 -7.69 -14.12
CA ASN A 72 -5.05 -8.28 -13.91
C ASN A 72 -6.20 -7.24 -14.00
N GLY A 73 -5.91 -6.02 -14.45
CA GLY A 73 -6.92 -4.98 -14.70
C GLY A 73 -7.40 -4.24 -13.45
N PHE A 74 -6.81 -4.48 -12.28
CA PHE A 74 -7.11 -3.75 -11.06
C PHE A 74 -6.42 -2.38 -11.06
N GLN A 75 -7.16 -1.33 -10.68
CA GLN A 75 -6.53 -0.08 -10.28
C GLN A 75 -5.76 -0.29 -8.98
N VAL A 76 -4.57 0.31 -8.88
CA VAL A 76 -3.76 0.23 -7.66
C VAL A 76 -3.80 1.58 -6.94
N ALA A 77 -4.17 1.55 -5.67
CA ALA A 77 -4.12 2.72 -4.78
C ALA A 77 -3.16 2.44 -3.63
N ILE A 78 -2.30 3.41 -3.31
CA ILE A 78 -1.27 3.26 -2.28
C ILE A 78 -1.44 4.38 -1.28
N HIS A 79 -1.60 4.02 -0.01
CA HIS A 79 -1.52 4.96 1.11
C HIS A 79 -0.05 5.23 1.43
N ALA A 80 0.33 6.51 1.40
CA ALA A 80 1.63 7.02 1.80
C ALA A 80 1.41 8.39 2.49
N ILE A 81 1.99 8.59 3.67
CA ILE A 81 1.91 9.86 4.39
C ILE A 81 3.27 10.55 4.50
N GLY A 82 4.27 9.82 4.99
CA GLY A 82 5.58 10.40 5.23
C GLY A 82 6.36 10.64 3.94
N ASP A 83 7.26 11.62 3.96
CA ASP A 83 7.99 12.06 2.76
C ASP A 83 8.96 11.03 2.20
N LYS A 84 9.38 10.07 3.02
CA LYS A 84 10.18 8.92 2.59
C LYS A 84 9.32 7.78 2.02
N ALA A 85 8.01 7.79 2.30
CA ALA A 85 7.06 6.83 1.74
C ALA A 85 6.56 7.20 0.34
N ILE A 86 6.65 8.49 -0.04
CA ILE A 86 6.25 9.05 -1.33
C ILE A 86 7.40 8.96 -2.33
#